data_AF-A0A832PYG1-F1
#
_entry.id   AF-A0A832PYG1-F1
#
_cell.length_a   1.000
_cell.length_b   1.000
_cell.length_c   1.000
_cell.angle_alpha   90.00
_cell.angle_beta   90.00
_cell.angle_gamma   90.00
#
_symmetry.space_group_name_H-M   'P 1'
#
loop_
_entity.id
_entity.type
_entity.pdbx_description
1 polymer ?
#
loop_
_entity_poly.entity_id
_entity_poly.type
_entity_poly.pdbx_seq_one_letter_code
_entity_poly.pdbx_strand_id
1 'polypeptide(L)'
;MARKKGQSGRNGRDSHGQRRGVKVFGGQKIPAGSILVRQLGTVIYPGHNVGMGSDYTLFAKAEGVVSYRINRNRKFVDVTPV
;
A
#
# COMPACT_ATOMS: atom_id res chain seq x y z
N MET A 1 -16.55 16.77 -47.83
CA MET A 1 -16.01 16.22 -46.55
C MET A 1 -14.75 16.97 -46.18
N ALA A 2 -14.79 17.86 -45.19
CA ALA A 2 -13.60 18.56 -44.70
C ALA A 2 -13.38 18.17 -43.24
N ARG A 3 -12.49 17.19 -43.00
CA ARG A 3 -11.95 16.97 -41.65
C ARG A 3 -11.01 18.12 -41.36
N LYS A 4 -11.33 18.91 -40.33
CA LYS A 4 -10.39 19.88 -39.76
C LYS A 4 -9.14 19.11 -39.30
N LYS A 5 -8.06 19.19 -40.08
CA LYS A 5 -6.76 18.64 -39.69
C LYS A 5 -6.16 19.61 -38.67
N GLY A 6 -5.98 19.13 -37.43
CA GLY A 6 -5.20 19.83 -36.42
C GLY A 6 -5.99 20.11 -35.14
N GLN A 7 -6.04 19.12 -34.26
CA GLN A 7 -6.16 19.39 -32.83
C GLN A 7 -5.02 18.63 -32.13
N SER A 8 -3.94 19.33 -31.81
CA SER A 8 -2.85 18.77 -31.00
C SER A 8 -3.29 18.74 -29.54
N GLY A 9 -3.27 17.55 -28.93
CA GLY A 9 -3.50 17.42 -27.49
C GLY A 9 -2.30 17.97 -26.74
N ARG A 10 -2.52 18.97 -25.86
CA ARG A 10 -1.50 19.48 -24.92
C ARG A 10 -1.25 18.54 -23.73
N ASN A 11 -1.76 17.32 -23.79
CA ASN A 11 -1.79 16.37 -22.70
C ASN A 11 -0.70 15.30 -22.94
N GLY A 12 0.48 15.50 -22.37
CA GLY A 12 1.60 14.55 -22.44
C GLY A 12 2.47 14.53 -21.18
N ARG A 13 2.00 15.16 -20.09
CA ARG A 13 2.69 15.17 -18.81
C ARG A 13 2.13 14.05 -17.95
N ASP A 14 3.01 13.19 -17.47
CA ASP A 14 2.70 12.22 -16.43
C ASP A 14 3.81 12.26 -15.36
N SER A 15 3.45 11.89 -14.14
CA SER A 15 4.39 11.84 -13.02
C SER A 15 5.07 10.47 -12.95
N HIS A 16 6.27 10.42 -12.39
CA HIS A 16 6.94 9.14 -12.16
C HIS A 16 6.16 8.26 -11.17
N GLY A 17 6.21 6.95 -11.41
CA GLY A 17 5.63 5.94 -10.52
C GLY A 17 6.28 5.93 -9.13
N GLN A 18 5.45 6.00 -8.09
CA GLN A 18 5.88 6.13 -6.70
C GLN A 18 6.18 4.77 -6.01
N ARG A 19 6.10 3.66 -6.74
CA ARG A 19 6.37 2.29 -6.24
C ARG A 19 5.57 1.94 -4.97
N ARG A 20 4.34 2.45 -4.87
CA ARG A 20 3.36 2.05 -3.86
C ARG A 20 2.97 0.57 -4.06
N GLY A 21 2.41 -0.04 -3.02
CA GLY A 21 1.97 -1.43 -3.01
C GLY A 21 2.43 -2.20 -1.79
N VAL A 22 1.97 -3.44 -1.70
CA VAL A 22 2.37 -4.42 -0.70
C VAL A 22 3.85 -4.77 -0.88
N LYS A 23 4.57 -4.84 0.23
CA LYS A 23 6.00 -5.20 0.29
C LYS A 23 6.21 -6.57 0.90
N VAL A 24 5.38 -6.92 1.89
CA VAL A 24 5.40 -8.23 2.55
C VAL A 24 4.02 -8.86 2.44
N PHE A 25 3.98 -10.07 1.88
CA PHE A 25 2.73 -10.82 1.73
C PHE A 25 2.46 -11.70 2.96
N GLY A 26 1.23 -12.20 3.06
CA GLY A 26 0.82 -13.05 4.18
C GLY A 26 1.66 -14.33 4.27
N GLY A 27 1.91 -14.80 5.50
CA GLY A 27 2.70 -15.99 5.81
C GLY A 27 4.20 -15.75 5.90
N GLN A 28 4.70 -14.55 5.59
CA GLN A 28 6.12 -14.24 5.69
C GLN A 28 6.51 -13.85 7.11
N LYS A 29 7.64 -14.38 7.59
CA LYS A 29 8.31 -13.94 8.82
C LYS A 29 9.08 -12.65 8.57
N ILE A 30 8.95 -11.69 9.48
CA ILE A 30 9.61 -10.39 9.37
C ILE A 30 10.11 -9.89 10.73
N PRO A 31 11.23 -9.16 10.76
CA PRO A 31 11.67 -8.46 11.95
C PRO A 31 10.78 -7.25 12.24
N ALA A 32 10.82 -6.77 13.49
CA ALA A 32 10.21 -5.50 13.88
C ALA A 32 10.76 -4.33 13.02
N GLY A 33 9.92 -3.34 12.75
CA GLY A 33 10.25 -2.19 11.91
C GLY A 33 10.11 -2.40 10.40
N SER A 34 9.85 -3.63 9.94
CA SER A 34 9.67 -3.94 8.52
C SER A 34 8.50 -3.18 7.90
N ILE A 35 8.69 -2.66 6.69
CA ILE A 35 7.62 -2.01 5.91
C ILE A 35 6.73 -3.08 5.29
N LEU A 36 5.44 -3.03 5.58
CA LEU A 36 4.44 -3.99 5.09
C LEU A 36 3.78 -3.52 3.79
N VAL A 37 3.31 -2.27 3.78
CA VAL A 37 2.54 -1.71 2.66
C VAL A 37 2.85 -0.23 2.52
N ARG A 38 3.22 0.23 1.32
CA ARG A 38 3.27 1.65 0.98
C ARG A 38 2.00 2.01 0.23
N GLN A 39 1.17 2.89 0.77
CA GLN A 39 -0.15 3.22 0.18
C GLN A 39 -0.38 4.73 0.17
N LEU A 40 -1.43 5.18 -0.52
CA LEU A 40 -1.95 6.55 -0.40
C LEU A 40 -3.33 6.45 0.25
N GLY A 41 -3.49 7.10 1.40
CA GLY A 41 -4.65 6.87 2.25
C GLY A 41 -4.71 5.44 2.80
N THR A 42 -5.72 5.16 3.62
CA THR A 42 -5.93 3.86 4.29
C THR A 42 -6.78 2.93 3.46
N VAL A 43 -6.16 2.26 2.48
CA VAL A 43 -6.78 1.13 1.75
C VAL A 43 -6.73 -0.13 2.61
N ILE A 44 -5.58 -0.36 3.24
CA ILE A 44 -5.38 -1.38 4.28
C ILE A 44 -5.17 -0.65 5.60
N TYR A 45 -5.83 -1.14 6.65
CA TYR A 45 -5.79 -0.57 7.99
C TYR A 45 -4.76 -1.32 8.85
N PRO A 46 -4.10 -0.62 9.79
CA PRO A 46 -3.25 -1.28 10.77
C PRO A 46 -4.09 -2.18 11.67
N GLY A 47 -3.65 -3.42 11.85
CA GLY A 47 -4.18 -4.38 12.80
C GLY A 47 -3.26 -4.55 14.01
N HIS A 48 -3.23 -5.77 14.56
CA HIS A 48 -2.38 -6.12 15.70
C HIS A 48 -0.90 -6.04 15.33
N ASN A 49 -0.09 -5.44 16.21
CA ASN A 49 1.36 -5.23 16.03
C ASN A 49 1.75 -4.50 14.73
N VAL A 50 0.86 -3.67 14.20
CA VAL A 50 1.14 -2.83 13.03
C VAL A 50 0.97 -1.35 13.39
N GLY A 51 1.90 -0.54 12.91
CA GLY A 51 1.85 0.92 12.96
C GLY A 51 1.57 1.52 11.59
N MET A 52 1.13 2.77 11.60
CA MET A 52 0.94 3.57 10.39
C MET A 52 1.76 4.85 10.50
N GLY A 53 2.58 5.12 9.49
CA GLY A 53 3.33 6.37 9.36
C GLY A 53 2.44 7.54 8.94
N SER A 54 3.00 8.75 8.98
CA SER A 54 2.30 9.98 8.55
C SER A 54 1.95 9.97 7.05
N ASP A 55 2.65 9.16 6.26
CA ASP A 55 2.44 8.94 4.82
C ASP A 55 1.50 7.76 4.51
N TYR A 56 0.80 7.24 5.52
CA TYR A 56 -0.05 6.04 5.47
C TYR A 56 0.69 4.72 5.25
N THR A 57 2.02 4.69 5.25
CA THR A 57 2.79 3.45 5.15
C THR A 57 2.58 2.60 6.40
N LEU A 58 2.31 1.30 6.22
CA LEU A 58 2.16 0.35 7.31
C LEU A 58 3.49 -0.34 7.60
N PHE A 59 3.84 -0.46 8.88
CA PHE A 59 5.06 -1.09 9.35
C PHE A 59 4.82 -2.00 10.56
N ALA A 60 5.67 -3.00 10.73
CA ALA A 60 5.57 -3.93 11.85
C ALA A 60 6.13 -3.31 13.15
N LYS A 61 5.39 -3.44 14.25
CA LYS A 61 5.83 -3.02 15.59
C LYS A 61 6.58 -4.12 16.34
N ALA A 62 6.37 -5.38 15.96
CA ALA A 62 7.01 -6.55 16.53
C ALA A 62 7.47 -7.49 15.42
N GLU A 63 8.44 -8.35 15.73
CA GLU A 63 8.77 -9.49 14.88
C GLU A 63 7.62 -10.49 14.87
N GLY A 64 7.40 -11.14 13.73
CA GLY A 64 6.26 -12.05 13.60
C GLY A 64 5.99 -12.52 12.18
N VAL A 65 4.86 -13.21 12.02
CA VAL A 65 4.31 -13.61 10.73
C VAL A 65 3.20 -12.65 10.32
N VAL A 66 3.26 -12.15 9.08
CA VAL A 66 2.24 -11.26 8.52
C VAL A 66 0.97 -12.03 8.17
N SER A 67 -0.19 -11.49 8.53
CA SER A 67 -1.49 -11.99 8.10
C SER A 67 -2.37 -10.84 7.62
N TYR A 68 -3.24 -11.13 6.65
CA TYR A 68 -4.21 -10.19 6.12
C TYR A 68 -5.61 -10.72 6.37
N ARG A 69 -6.52 -9.85 6.82
CA ARG A 69 -7.92 -10.21 7.07
C ARG A 69 -8.87 -9.11 6.60
N ILE A 70 -10.13 -9.48 6.42
CA ILE A 70 -11.21 -8.55 6.11
C ILE A 70 -12.17 -8.53 7.29
N ASN A 71 -12.48 -7.33 7.79
CA ASN A 71 -13.48 -7.14 8.83
C ASN A 71 -14.36 -5.93 8.48
N ARG A 72 -15.69 -6.09 8.51
CA ARG A 72 -16.67 -5.04 8.16
C ARG A 72 -16.31 -4.28 6.88
N ASN A 73 -16.02 -5.02 5.81
CA ASN A 73 -15.61 -4.52 4.48
C ASN A 73 -14.29 -3.72 4.46
N ARG A 74 -13.48 -3.75 5.53
CA ARG A 74 -12.15 -3.13 5.58
C ARG A 74 -11.08 -4.21 5.63
N LYS A 75 -9.99 -3.98 4.90
CA LYS A 75 -8.81 -4.85 4.90
C LYS A 75 -7.89 -4.44 6.04
N PHE A 76 -7.39 -5.40 6.79
CA PHE A 76 -6.42 -5.19 7.86
C PHE A 76 -5.18 -6.05 7.59
N VAL A 77 -4.05 -5.57 8.10
CA VAL A 77 -2.82 -6.36 8.19
C VAL A 77 -2.42 -6.45 9.65
N ASP A 78 -2.15 -7.68 10.10
CA ASP A 78 -1.75 -8.01 11.46
C ASP A 78 -0.40 -8.74 11.42
N VAL A 79 0.39 -8.58 12.47
CA VAL A 79 1.62 -9.35 12.68
C VAL A 79 1.45 -10.20 13.93
N THR A 80 1.44 -11.51 13.75
CA THR A 80 1.36 -12.49 14.84
C THR A 80 2.78 -12.76 15.35
N PRO A 81 3.13 -12.40 16.60
CA PRO A 81 4.46 -12.65 17.13
C PRO A 81 4.81 -14.14 17.13
N VAL A 82 6.08 -14.45 16.89
CA VAL A 82 6.65 -15.80 17.00
C VAL A 82 7.61 -15.86 18.16
#